data_AF-A0A7W3X7T4-F1
#
_entry.id   AF-A0A7W3X7T4-F1
#
_cell.length_a   1.000
_cell.length_b   1.000
_cell.length_c   1.000
_cell.angle_alpha   90.00
_cell.angle_beta   90.00
_cell.angle_gamma   90.00
#
_symmetry.space_group_name_H-M   'P 1'
#
loop_
_entity.id
_entity.type
_entity.pdbx_description
1 polymer ?
#
loop_
_entity_poly.entity_id
_entity_poly.type
_entity_poly.pdbx_seq_one_letter_code
_entity_poly.pdbx_strand_id
1 'polypeptide(L)'
;MSNEIISTIEVLESGKLVICLASGGRPDYSNIYREGVGVYWNEELKGFISTEKKEWSYSEWFTHILKTAKGCGINCILQQTTSWVNFPDNEKSSILQRHAI
;
A
#
# COMPACT_ATOMS: atom_id res chain seq x y z
N MET A 1 7.31 16.29 4.06
CA MET A 1 6.35 15.18 4.06
C MET A 1 5.50 15.31 2.80
N SER A 2 5.39 14.27 1.99
CA SER A 2 4.65 14.28 0.72
C SER A 2 3.29 13.61 0.93
N ASN A 3 2.21 14.19 0.38
CA ASN A 3 0.89 13.59 0.45
C ASN A 3 0.60 12.88 -0.87
N GLU A 4 0.20 11.61 -0.80
CA GLU A 4 -0.01 10.75 -1.95
C GLU A 4 -1.39 10.13 -1.91
N ILE A 5 -2.19 10.33 -2.96
CA ILE A 5 -3.53 9.73 -3.05
C ILE A 5 -3.39 8.29 -3.52
N ILE A 6 -4.04 7.35 -2.84
CA ILE A 6 -4.09 5.95 -3.26
C ILE A 6 -5.08 5.82 -4.42
N SER A 7 -4.60 5.42 -5.60
CA SER A 7 -5.46 5.17 -6.77
C SER A 7 -6.08 3.79 -6.73
N THR A 8 -5.26 2.76 -6.44
CA THR A 8 -5.67 1.35 -6.48
C THR A 8 -5.02 0.57 -5.35
N ILE A 9 -5.78 -0.37 -4.79
CA ILE A 9 -5.30 -1.41 -3.87
C ILE A 9 -5.54 -2.75 -4.55
N GLU A 10 -4.48 -3.51 -4.80
CA GLU A 10 -4.54 -4.75 -5.56
C GLU A 10 -3.85 -5.89 -4.82
N VAL A 11 -4.48 -7.06 -4.83
CA VAL A 11 -3.84 -8.33 -4.47
C VAL A 11 -3.40 -9.01 -5.76
N LEU A 12 -2.09 -9.13 -5.93
CA LEU A 12 -1.51 -9.81 -7.09
C LEU A 12 -1.74 -11.31 -7.01
N GLU A 13 -1.65 -12.02 -8.14
CA GLU A 13 -1.74 -13.49 -8.20
C GLU A 13 -0.72 -14.19 -7.29
N SER A 14 0.43 -13.54 -7.05
CA SER A 14 1.45 -14.00 -6.10
C SER A 14 1.03 -13.92 -4.62
N GLY A 15 -0.13 -13.35 -4.31
CA GLY A 15 -0.59 -13.08 -2.94
C GLY A 15 0.08 -11.88 -2.28
N LYS A 16 0.80 -11.05 -3.04
CA LYS A 16 1.37 -9.78 -2.56
C LYS A 16 0.32 -8.68 -2.63
N LEU A 17 0.36 -7.77 -1.65
CA LEU A 17 -0.43 -6.56 -1.66
C LEU A 17 0.36 -5.43 -2.35
N VAL A 18 -0.29 -4.69 -3.24
CA VAL A 18 0.25 -3.44 -3.79
C VAL A 18 -0.71 -2.27 -3.57
N ILE A 19 -0.16 -1.12 -3.19
CA ILE A 19 -0.85 0.16 -3.01
C ILE A 19 -0.30 1.15 -4.03
N CYS A 20 -1.06 1.39 -5.10
CA CYS A 20 -0.66 2.26 -6.21
C CYS A 20 -1.02 3.72 -5.93
N LEU A 21 -0.16 4.64 -6.35
CA LEU A 21 -0.31 6.07 -6.12
C LEU A 21 -0.86 6.77 -7.37
N ALA A 22 -1.82 7.67 -7.18
CA ALA A 22 -2.42 8.44 -8.28
C ALA A 22 -1.42 9.37 -8.98
N SER A 23 -0.38 9.82 -8.27
CA SER A 23 0.65 10.71 -8.83
C SER A 23 1.67 9.98 -9.71
N GLY A 24 1.73 8.64 -9.64
CA GLY A 24 2.86 7.87 -10.17
C GLY A 24 4.07 7.80 -9.23
N GLY A 25 4.03 8.44 -8.06
CA GLY A 25 5.13 8.46 -7.09
C GLY A 25 6.34 9.26 -7.53
N ARG A 26 7.45 9.11 -6.79
CA ARG A 26 8.70 9.85 -7.02
C ARG A 26 9.91 8.91 -6.98
N PRO A 27 11.03 9.25 -7.67
CA PRO A 27 12.21 8.40 -7.70
C PRO A 27 12.79 8.06 -6.31
N ASP A 28 12.66 8.96 -5.34
CA ASP A 28 13.14 8.77 -3.97
C ASP A 28 12.34 7.74 -3.17
N TYR A 29 11.17 7.31 -3.64
CA TYR A 29 10.34 6.29 -2.97
C TYR A 29 10.96 4.90 -3.03
N SER A 30 11.84 4.68 -4.00
CA SER A 30 12.69 3.49 -4.05
C SER A 30 13.48 3.28 -2.76
N ASN A 31 13.83 4.31 -1.99
CA ASN A 31 14.58 4.16 -0.74
C ASN A 31 13.84 3.44 0.39
N ILE A 32 12.53 3.18 0.26
CA ILE A 32 11.72 2.49 1.28
C ILE A 32 12.24 1.08 1.63
N TYR A 33 12.96 0.40 0.72
CA TYR A 33 13.55 -0.91 1.00
C TYR A 33 14.54 -0.87 2.18
N ARG A 34 15.13 0.30 2.46
CA ARG A 34 16.13 0.49 3.53
C ARG A 34 15.55 0.27 4.92
N GLU A 35 14.23 0.34 5.06
CA GLU A 35 13.54 0.04 6.31
C GLU A 35 13.65 -1.46 6.65
N GLY A 36 13.94 -2.35 5.69
CA GLY A 36 14.20 -3.77 5.96
C GLY A 36 12.99 -4.56 6.46
N VAL A 37 11.77 -4.04 6.26
CA VAL A 37 10.50 -4.58 6.82
C VAL A 37 9.57 -5.19 5.77
N GLY A 38 10.10 -5.60 4.62
CA GLY A 38 9.33 -6.27 3.58
C GLY A 38 8.36 -5.37 2.80
N VAL A 39 8.65 -4.07 2.71
CA VAL A 39 7.94 -3.12 1.86
C VAL A 39 8.91 -2.58 0.82
N TYR A 40 8.49 -2.58 -0.44
CA TYR A 40 9.29 -2.13 -1.57
C TYR A 40 8.50 -1.15 -2.43
N TRP A 41 9.20 -0.34 -3.21
CA TRP A 41 8.60 0.42 -4.29
C TRP A 41 8.63 -0.40 -5.58
N ASN A 42 7.50 -0.50 -6.26
CA ASN A 42 7.38 -1.10 -7.57
C ASN A 42 7.23 0.01 -8.62
N GLU A 43 8.25 0.19 -9.45
CA GLU A 43 8.27 1.23 -10.49
C GLU A 43 7.28 0.98 -11.62
N GLU A 44 6.92 -0.27 -11.92
CA GLU A 44 5.98 -0.57 -13.00
C GLU A 44 4.54 -0.30 -12.57
N LEU A 45 4.19 -0.75 -11.36
CA LEU A 45 2.86 -0.57 -10.78
C LEU A 45 2.67 0.80 -10.11
N LYS A 46 3.75 1.60 -10.00
CA LYS A 46 3.76 2.91 -9.34
C LYS A 46 3.18 2.84 -7.93
N GLY A 47 3.62 1.84 -7.17
CA GLY A 47 3.02 1.52 -5.88
C GLY A 47 3.96 0.85 -4.89
N PHE A 48 3.56 0.88 -3.62
CA PHE A 48 4.24 0.16 -2.55
C PHE A 48 3.75 -1.28 -2.51
N ILE A 49 4.67 -2.24 -2.56
CA ILE A 49 4.38 -3.67 -2.62
C ILE A 49 4.91 -4.40 -1.37
N SER A 50 4.14 -5.33 -0.84
CA SER A 50 4.54 -6.23 0.24
C SER A 50 5.40 -7.40 -0.26
N THR A 51 6.00 -8.13 0.67
CA THR A 51 6.42 -9.51 0.41
C THR A 51 5.21 -10.45 0.36
N GLU A 52 5.45 -11.73 0.04
CA GLU A 52 4.42 -12.77 0.00
C GLU A 52 3.76 -12.97 1.38
N LYS A 53 2.48 -13.34 1.34
CA LYS A 53 1.67 -13.59 2.53
C LYS A 53 2.21 -14.81 3.29
N LYS A 54 2.78 -14.59 4.47
CA LYS A 54 3.05 -15.67 5.45
C LYS A 54 2.06 -15.63 6.61
N GLU A 55 2.15 -14.60 7.46
CA GLU A 55 1.35 -14.56 8.70
C GLU A 55 0.36 -13.39 8.77
N TRP A 56 0.53 -12.35 7.95
CA TRP A 56 -0.30 -11.16 8.02
C TRP A 56 -1.47 -11.19 7.02
N SER A 57 -2.62 -10.73 7.49
CA SER A 57 -3.77 -10.37 6.67
C SER A 57 -3.45 -9.21 5.72
N TYR A 58 -4.28 -8.99 4.71
CA TYR A 58 -4.08 -7.85 3.80
C TYR A 58 -4.33 -6.52 4.50
N SER A 59 -5.24 -6.48 5.47
CA SER A 59 -5.48 -5.30 6.29
C SER A 59 -4.30 -4.92 7.20
N GLU A 60 -3.57 -5.92 7.71
CA GLU A 60 -2.32 -5.72 8.45
C GLU A 60 -1.21 -5.22 7.52
N TRP A 61 -1.03 -5.84 6.36
CA TRP A 61 -0.08 -5.37 5.36
C TRP A 61 -0.36 -3.95 4.89
N PHE A 62 -1.63 -3.61 4.65
CA PHE A 62 -2.04 -2.26 4.28
C PHE A 62 -1.59 -1.26 5.35
N THR A 63 -1.91 -1.54 6.61
CA THR A 63 -1.55 -0.69 7.75
C THR A 63 -0.03 -0.58 7.90
N HIS A 64 0.70 -1.68 7.72
CA HIS A 64 2.16 -1.70 7.78
C HIS A 64 2.79 -0.86 6.68
N ILE A 65 2.36 -1.02 5.43
CA ILE A 65 2.84 -0.21 4.30
C ILE A 65 2.62 1.27 4.56
N LEU A 66 1.43 1.68 5.05
CA LEU A 66 1.17 3.09 5.36
C LEU A 66 2.10 3.63 6.45
N LYS A 67 2.37 2.83 7.49
CA LYS A 67 3.30 3.21 8.56
C LYS A 67 4.74 3.33 8.04
N THR A 68 5.18 2.38 7.23
CA THR A 68 6.53 2.41 6.64
C THR A 68 6.70 3.62 5.72
N ALA A 69 5.74 3.87 4.82
CA ALA A 69 5.74 5.04 3.96
C ALA A 69 5.78 6.35 4.78
N LYS A 70 5.00 6.41 5.87
CA LYS A 70 4.99 7.57 6.78
C LYS A 70 6.34 7.78 7.47
N GLY A 71 7.04 6.71 7.84
CA GLY A 71 8.42 6.75 8.35
C GLY A 71 9.40 7.36 7.34
N CYS A 72 9.19 7.11 6.04
CA CYS A 72 9.94 7.73 4.95
C CYS A 72 9.41 9.14 4.56
N GLY A 73 8.49 9.72 5.33
CA GLY A 73 7.93 11.05 5.07
C GLY A 73 6.88 11.10 3.97
N ILE A 74 6.23 9.98 3.66
CA ILE A 74 5.19 9.82 2.64
C ILE A 74 3.87 9.48 3.33
N ASN A 75 2.89 10.35 3.20
CA ASN A 75 1.57 10.18 3.79
C ASN A 75 0.60 9.72 2.70
N CYS A 76 0.32 8.42 2.62
CA CYS A 76 -0.66 7.90 1.66
C CYS A 76 -2.08 8.05 2.20
N ILE A 77 -2.98 8.53 1.35
CA ILE A 77 -4.33 8.93 1.68
C ILE A 77 -5.29 8.01 0.93
N LEU A 78 -6.04 7.20 1.68
CA LEU A 78 -7.16 6.44 1.16
C LEU A 78 -8.30 7.41 0.77
N GLN A 79 -9.04 7.14 -0.30
CA GLN A 79 -10.18 7.95 -0.73
C GLN A 79 -11.35 7.06 -1.17
N GLN A 80 -12.56 7.63 -1.24
CA GLN A 80 -13.74 6.91 -1.76
C GLN A 80 -13.57 6.49 -3.22
N THR A 81 -12.73 7.21 -3.98
CA THR A 81 -12.39 6.92 -5.38
C THR A 81 -11.32 5.84 -5.53
N THR A 82 -10.74 5.32 -4.43
CA THR A 82 -9.74 4.26 -4.50
C THR A 82 -10.38 2.96 -5.02
N SER A 83 -9.81 2.43 -6.11
CA SER A 83 -10.22 1.16 -6.71
C SER A 83 -9.65 -0.04 -5.95
N TRP A 84 -10.38 -1.14 -5.93
CA TRP A 84 -9.99 -2.38 -5.25
C TRP A 84 -9.99 -3.51 -6.27
N VAL A 85 -8.87 -4.22 -6.43
CA VAL A 85 -8.68 -5.27 -7.44
C VAL A 85 -8.30 -6.58 -6.76
N ASN A 86 -9.00 -7.67 -7.11
CA ASN A 86 -8.78 -9.02 -6.56
C ASN A 86 -8.80 -9.11 -5.04
N PHE A 87 -9.56 -8.22 -4.39
CA PHE A 87 -9.50 -8.02 -2.95
C PHE A 87 -10.67 -8.71 -2.22
N PRO A 88 -10.43 -9.51 -1.16
CA PRO A 88 -11.50 -10.11 -0.36
C PRO A 88 -12.34 -9.06 0.40
N ASP A 89 -13.67 -9.19 0.36
CA ASP A 89 -14.59 -8.20 0.97
C ASP A 89 -14.41 -8.02 2.48
N ASN A 90 -14.07 -9.09 3.20
CA ASN A 90 -13.81 -9.06 4.64
C ASN A 90 -12.55 -8.24 4.99
N GLU A 91 -11.51 -8.35 4.17
CA GLU A 91 -10.27 -7.58 4.31
C GLU A 91 -10.51 -6.11 3.94
N LYS A 92 -11.26 -5.85 2.87
CA LYS A 92 -11.60 -4.48 2.43
C LYS A 92 -12.38 -3.73 3.51
N SER A 93 -13.41 -4.37 4.06
CA SER A 93 -14.22 -3.81 5.15
C SER A 93 -13.35 -3.51 6.38
N SER A 94 -12.42 -4.41 6.70
CA SER A 94 -11.46 -4.24 7.81
C SER A 94 -10.54 -3.03 7.63
N ILE A 95 -10.14 -2.71 6.39
CA ILE A 95 -9.33 -1.52 6.08
C ILE A 95 -10.20 -0.26 6.17
N LEU A 96 -11.37 -0.25 5.53
CA LEU A 96 -12.27 0.91 5.52
C LEU A 96 -12.72 1.31 6.93
N GLN A 97 -12.94 0.34 7.82
CA GLN A 97 -13.29 0.62 9.21
C GLN A 97 -12.13 1.22 10.01
N ARG A 98 -10.88 0.78 9.76
CA ARG A 98 -9.69 1.23 10.50
C ARG A 98 -9.10 2.54 10.00
N HIS A 99 -9.24 2.80 8.71
CA HIS A 99 -8.68 3.96 8.01
C HIS A 99 -9.80 4.84 7.45
N ALA A 100 -10.87 4.97 8.24
CA ALA A 100 -12.11 5.65 7.87
C ALA A 100 -11.83 6.94 7.07
N ILE A 101 -12.44 6.99 5.89
CA ILE A 101 -12.42 8.10 4.93
C ILE A 101 -13.64 8.98 5.10
#